data_AF-A0A9P6BHD8-F1
#
_entry.id   AF-A0A9P6BHD8-F1
#
_cell.length_a   1.000
_cell.length_b   1.000
_cell.length_c   1.000
_cell.angle_alpha   90.00
_cell.angle_beta   90.00
_cell.angle_gamma   90.00
#
_symmetry.space_group_name_H-M   'P 1'
#
loop_
_entity.id
_entity.type
_entity.pdbx_description
1 polymer ?
#
loop_
_entity_poly.entity_id
_entity_poly.type
_entity_poly.pdbx_seq_one_letter_code
_entity_poly.pdbx_strand_id
1 'polypeptide(L)'
;MTPPSQKHNKTSMLAFLRAPAPPKTKEHPIPILGYVLIALVVIQWWHATSLAVKIQSLVGAGLFSCTEYTFYTMTVEDPDGTVRVKPFAGRPGHTTVHQYIMNVFYIPILIQGYHALISSTFLRVLLFPLNIWVLEIIQGYTLIYLIGYNAAWSYRGKFT
;
A
#
# COMPACT_ATOMS: atom_id res chain seq x y z
N MET A 1 -38.61 -33.51 12.57
CA MET A 1 -37.18 -33.36 12.29
C MET A 1 -36.92 -31.88 12.00
N THR A 2 -36.30 -31.18 12.94
CA THR A 2 -36.00 -29.74 12.85
C THR A 2 -34.65 -29.56 12.15
N PRO A 3 -34.53 -28.69 11.13
CA PRO A 3 -33.26 -28.48 10.45
C PRO A 3 -32.22 -27.90 11.42
N PRO A 4 -30.94 -28.30 11.31
CA PRO A 4 -29.89 -27.80 12.18
C PRO A 4 -29.70 -26.30 11.98
N SER A 5 -29.86 -25.55 13.06
CA SER A 5 -29.57 -24.12 13.16
C SER A 5 -28.14 -23.83 12.71
N GLN A 6 -27.96 -23.18 11.56
CA GLN A 6 -26.66 -22.66 11.12
C GLN A 6 -26.15 -21.65 12.15
N LYS A 7 -25.15 -22.04 12.95
CA LYS A 7 -24.39 -21.12 13.79
C LYS A 7 -23.64 -20.17 12.87
N HIS A 8 -24.10 -18.91 12.80
CA HIS A 8 -23.35 -17.81 12.21
C HIS A 8 -22.01 -17.69 12.94
N ASN A 9 -20.95 -18.22 12.33
CA ASN A 9 -19.60 -18.06 12.82
C ASN A 9 -19.27 -16.57 12.67
N LYS A 10 -19.25 -15.83 13.79
CA LYS A 10 -18.81 -14.45 13.82
C LYS A 10 -17.33 -14.44 13.50
N THR A 11 -16.98 -14.22 12.24
CA THR A 11 -15.61 -14.01 11.80
C THR A 11 -15.07 -12.84 12.65
N SER A 12 -14.13 -13.14 13.54
CA SER A 12 -13.52 -12.15 14.43
C SER A 12 -12.91 -11.02 13.60
N MET A 13 -13.03 -9.76 14.04
CA MET A 13 -12.31 -8.63 13.40
C MET A 13 -10.80 -8.88 13.32
N LEU A 14 -10.23 -9.66 14.24
CA LEU A 14 -8.82 -10.05 14.20
C LEU A 14 -8.51 -11.01 13.03
N ALA A 15 -9.48 -11.80 12.58
CA ALA A 15 -9.32 -12.66 11.41
C ALA A 15 -9.25 -11.84 10.12
N PHE A 16 -9.92 -10.68 10.05
CA PHE A 16 -9.82 -9.76 8.92
C PHE A 16 -8.42 -9.13 8.83
N LEU A 17 -7.86 -8.69 9.96
CA LEU A 17 -6.51 -8.11 10.01
C LEU A 17 -5.38 -9.10 9.70
N ARG A 18 -5.67 -10.40 9.80
CA ARG A 18 -4.73 -11.48 9.47
C ARG A 18 -4.98 -12.13 8.10
N ALA A 19 -6.04 -11.73 7.41
CA ALA A 19 -6.36 -12.32 6.12
C ALA A 19 -5.31 -11.87 5.10
N PRO A 20 -4.75 -12.78 4.29
CA PRO A 20 -3.88 -12.39 3.19
C PRO A 20 -4.64 -11.49 2.22
N ALA A 21 -3.92 -10.59 1.54
CA ALA A 21 -4.51 -9.75 0.53
C ALA A 21 -5.24 -10.61 -0.53
N PRO A 22 -6.43 -10.18 -1.00
CA PRO A 22 -7.15 -10.89 -2.05
C PRO A 22 -6.26 -11.14 -3.27
N PRO A 23 -6.31 -12.35 -3.87
CA PRO A 23 -5.55 -12.62 -5.09
C PRO A 23 -6.11 -11.81 -6.26
N LYS A 24 -5.30 -11.61 -7.30
CA LYS A 24 -5.73 -10.92 -8.53
C LYS A 24 -6.97 -11.53 -9.19
N THR A 25 -7.26 -12.81 -8.97
CA THR A 25 -8.50 -13.44 -9.47
C THR A 25 -9.78 -12.86 -8.86
N LYS A 26 -9.68 -12.08 -7.77
CA LYS A 26 -10.78 -11.31 -7.18
C LYS A 26 -10.85 -9.86 -7.69
N GLU A 27 -10.02 -9.48 -8.66
CA GLU A 27 -10.14 -8.21 -9.36
C GLU A 27 -11.54 -8.07 -9.94
N HIS A 28 -12.14 -6.91 -9.71
CA HIS A 28 -13.41 -6.53 -10.30
C HIS A 28 -13.27 -5.18 -10.99
N PRO A 29 -14.11 -4.87 -11.99
CA PRO A 29 -14.18 -3.51 -12.51
C PRO A 29 -14.47 -2.55 -11.36
N ILE A 30 -13.84 -1.37 -11.40
CA ILE A 30 -14.08 -0.33 -10.40
C ILE A 30 -15.57 0.06 -10.51
N PRO A 31 -16.34 0.07 -9.42
CA PRO A 31 -17.73 0.52 -9.48
C PRO A 31 -17.79 1.98 -9.92
N ILE A 32 -18.89 2.43 -10.52
CA ILE A 32 -19.07 3.84 -10.96
C ILE A 32 -18.75 4.82 -9.83
N LEU A 33 -19.21 4.52 -8.61
CA LEU A 33 -18.91 5.32 -7.42
C LEU A 33 -17.40 5.38 -7.13
N GLY A 34 -16.65 4.31 -7.38
CA GLY A 34 -15.19 4.29 -7.25
C GLY A 34 -14.51 5.25 -8.22
N TYR A 35 -14.94 5.31 -9.49
CA TYR A 35 -14.42 6.31 -10.45
C TYR A 35 -14.72 7.73 -10.00
N VAL A 36 -15.92 7.99 -9.48
CA VAL A 36 -16.28 9.31 -8.92
C VAL A 36 -15.37 9.66 -7.75
N LEU A 37 -15.15 8.73 -6.81
CA LEU A 37 -14.26 8.94 -5.67
C LEU A 37 -12.82 9.22 -6.11
N ILE A 38 -12.29 8.45 -7.08
CA ILE A 38 -10.96 8.69 -7.65
C ILE A 38 -10.88 10.09 -8.27
N ALA A 39 -11.88 10.48 -9.07
CA ALA A 39 -11.92 11.81 -9.68
C ALA A 39 -11.96 12.92 -8.63
N LEU A 40 -12.75 12.77 -7.57
CA LEU A 40 -12.81 13.72 -6.47
C LEU A 40 -11.48 13.83 -5.74
N VAL A 41 -10.79 12.70 -5.49
CA VAL A 41 -9.45 12.69 -4.88
C VAL A 41 -8.43 13.39 -5.78
N VAL A 42 -8.46 13.14 -7.09
CA VAL A 42 -7.56 13.77 -8.06
C VAL A 42 -7.78 15.29 -8.09
N ILE A 43 -9.04 15.73 -8.19
CA ILE A 43 -9.42 17.14 -8.19
C ILE A 43 -8.97 17.78 -6.88
N GLN A 44 -9.30 17.17 -5.74
CA GLN A 44 -8.92 17.69 -4.43
C GLN A 44 -7.40 17.79 -4.28
N TRP A 45 -6.65 16.76 -4.68
CA TRP A 45 -5.18 16.77 -4.64
C TRP A 45 -4.61 17.87 -5.54
N TRP A 46 -5.18 18.05 -6.74
CA TRP A 46 -4.75 19.07 -7.68
C TRP A 46 -4.94 20.48 -7.11
N HIS A 47 -6.08 20.75 -6.47
CA HIS A 47 -6.37 22.06 -5.90
C HIS A 47 -5.68 22.31 -4.55
N ALA A 48 -5.48 21.27 -3.73
CA ALA A 48 -4.91 21.40 -2.39
C ALA A 48 -3.37 21.51 -2.38
N THR A 49 -2.69 21.11 -3.46
CA THR A 49 -1.23 21.10 -3.52
C THR A 49 -0.67 22.23 -4.38
N SER A 50 0.47 22.80 -4.00
CA SER A 50 1.20 23.75 -4.87
C SER A 50 1.94 23.02 -5.99
N LEU A 51 2.36 23.73 -7.04
CA LEU A 51 3.15 23.15 -8.14
C LEU A 51 4.43 22.46 -7.62
N ALA A 52 5.10 23.06 -6.64
CA ALA A 52 6.30 22.48 -6.04
C ALA A 52 6.00 21.12 -5.38
N VAL A 53 4.89 21.01 -4.66
CA VAL A 53 4.46 19.75 -4.02
C VAL A 53 4.09 18.70 -5.06
N LYS A 54 3.45 19.08 -6.17
CA LYS A 54 3.15 18.15 -7.27
C LYS A 54 4.43 17.58 -7.89
N ILE A 55 5.41 18.42 -8.19
CA ILE A 55 6.72 17.99 -8.72
C ILE A 55 7.43 17.09 -7.71
N GLN A 56 7.46 17.49 -6.43
CA GLN A 56 8.03 16.67 -5.35
C GLN A 56 7.35 15.31 -5.25
N SER A 57 6.04 15.24 -5.47
CA SER A 57 5.28 13.99 -5.43
C SER A 57 5.66 13.07 -6.59
N LEU A 58 5.80 13.60 -7.81
CA LEU A 58 6.24 12.81 -8.97
C LEU A 58 7.67 12.28 -8.79
N VAL A 59 8.59 13.14 -8.35
CA VAL A 59 10.00 12.78 -8.12
C VAL A 59 10.11 11.77 -6.97
N GLY A 60 9.45 12.06 -5.85
CA GLY A 60 9.48 11.17 -4.69
C GLY A 60 8.86 9.80 -5.02
N ALA A 61 7.78 9.75 -5.81
CA ALA A 61 7.17 8.49 -6.21
C ALA A 61 8.14 7.67 -7.07
N GLY A 62 8.87 8.33 -7.98
CA GLY A 62 9.92 7.70 -8.77
C GLY A 62 11.08 7.18 -7.90
N LEU A 63 11.52 7.95 -6.91
CA LEU A 63 12.53 7.51 -5.95
C LEU A 63 12.05 6.29 -5.14
N PHE A 64 10.80 6.29 -4.69
CA PHE A 64 10.20 5.12 -4.02
C PHE A 64 10.20 3.89 -4.93
N SER A 65 9.83 4.04 -6.21
CA SER A 65 9.90 2.95 -7.18
C SER A 65 11.32 2.42 -7.34
N CYS A 66 12.33 3.30 -7.39
CA CYS A 66 13.73 2.88 -7.44
C CYS A 66 14.15 2.14 -6.15
N THR A 67 13.78 2.66 -4.98
CA THR A 67 14.09 2.03 -3.68
C THR A 67 13.47 0.65 -3.57
N GLU A 68 12.21 0.51 -3.95
CA GLU A 68 11.53 -0.78 -3.98
C GLU A 68 12.19 -1.74 -4.96
N TYR A 69 12.42 -1.28 -6.20
CA TYR A 69 13.10 -2.09 -7.21
C TYR A 69 14.44 -2.61 -6.67
N THR A 70 15.25 -1.74 -6.07
CA THR A 70 16.52 -2.10 -5.42
C THR A 70 16.29 -3.08 -4.27
N PHE A 71 15.28 -2.88 -3.43
CA PHE A 71 14.98 -3.81 -2.34
C PHE A 71 14.67 -5.22 -2.86
N TYR A 72 13.86 -5.34 -3.92
CA TYR A 72 13.56 -6.62 -4.54
C TYR A 72 14.81 -7.29 -5.12
N THR A 73 15.65 -6.55 -5.86
CA THR A 73 16.87 -7.12 -6.45
C THR A 73 17.96 -7.47 -5.43
N MET A 74 17.85 -6.94 -4.21
CA MET A 74 18.76 -7.20 -3.10
C MET A 74 18.22 -8.22 -2.09
N THR A 75 16.98 -8.72 -2.26
CA THR A 75 16.35 -9.66 -1.31
C THR A 75 15.80 -10.91 -1.98
N VAL A 76 15.88 -12.03 -1.29
CA VAL A 76 15.16 -13.27 -1.62
C VAL A 76 14.15 -13.59 -0.53
N GLU A 77 13.07 -14.23 -0.91
CA GLU A 77 12.02 -14.72 -0.02
C GLU A 77 12.09 -16.24 -0.01
N ASP A 78 12.41 -16.82 1.14
CA ASP A 78 12.50 -18.26 1.33
C ASP A 78 11.09 -18.89 1.37
N PRO A 79 10.95 -20.21 1.20
CA PRO A 79 9.63 -20.87 1.10
C PRO A 79 8.71 -20.71 2.31
N ASP A 80 9.27 -20.35 3.47
CA ASP A 80 8.59 -20.04 4.73
C ASP A 80 8.15 -18.57 4.83
N GLY A 81 8.46 -17.74 3.82
CA GLY A 81 8.18 -16.31 3.80
C GLY A 81 9.28 -15.44 4.43
N THR A 82 10.36 -16.03 4.91
CA THR A 82 11.48 -15.27 5.48
C THR A 82 12.19 -14.47 4.37
N VAL A 83 12.36 -13.17 4.58
CA VAL A 83 13.09 -12.31 3.64
C VAL A 83 14.53 -12.14 4.11
N ARG A 84 15.49 -12.50 3.26
CA ARG A 84 16.93 -12.32 3.52
C ARG A 84 17.61 -11.55 2.42
N VAL A 85 18.66 -10.81 2.79
CA VAL A 85 19.45 -10.02 1.86
C VAL A 85 20.36 -10.95 1.04
N LYS A 86 20.27 -10.85 -0.29
CA LYS A 86 21.12 -11.54 -1.24
C LYS A 86 21.45 -10.57 -2.39
N PRO A 87 22.51 -9.77 -2.25
CA PRO A 87 22.82 -8.71 -3.20
C PRO A 87 22.95 -9.23 -4.63
N PHE A 88 22.30 -8.55 -5.58
CA PHE A 88 22.38 -8.84 -7.03
C PHE A 88 21.92 -10.24 -7.47
N ALA A 89 21.32 -11.02 -6.57
CA ALA A 89 20.71 -12.31 -6.84
C ALA A 89 19.34 -12.43 -6.15
N GLY A 90 18.70 -11.28 -5.91
CA GLY A 90 17.37 -11.17 -5.35
C GLY A 90 16.27 -11.49 -6.35
N ARG A 91 15.05 -11.13 -5.96
CA ARG A 91 13.84 -11.29 -6.78
C ARG A 91 13.86 -10.32 -7.97
N PRO A 92 13.11 -10.60 -9.05
CA PRO A 92 12.88 -9.62 -10.10
C PRO A 92 12.32 -8.32 -9.50
N GLY A 93 13.01 -7.21 -9.76
CA GLY A 93 12.57 -5.89 -9.32
C GLY A 93 11.24 -5.53 -9.97
N HIS A 94 10.28 -5.10 -9.18
CA HIS A 94 8.98 -4.67 -9.68
C HIS A 94 8.45 -3.50 -8.85
N THR A 95 7.82 -2.56 -9.53
CA THR A 95 6.93 -1.57 -8.93
C THR A 95 5.74 -1.45 -9.86
N THR A 96 4.54 -1.52 -9.32
CA THR A 96 3.32 -1.45 -10.16
C THR A 96 2.93 -0.01 -10.46
N VAL A 97 2.21 0.19 -11.56
CA VAL A 97 1.64 1.50 -11.90
C VAL A 97 0.70 1.99 -10.78
N HIS A 98 -0.07 1.08 -10.17
CA HIS A 98 -0.93 1.38 -9.04
C HIS A 98 -0.12 1.93 -7.86
N GLN A 99 0.99 1.30 -7.52
CA GLN A 99 1.86 1.76 -6.45
C GLN A 99 2.50 3.11 -6.75
N TYR A 100 2.96 3.33 -7.98
CA TYR A 100 3.48 4.63 -8.40
C TYR A 100 2.44 5.74 -8.23
N ILE A 101 1.21 5.53 -8.75
CA ILE A 101 0.12 6.49 -8.63
C ILE A 101 -0.24 6.74 -7.17
N MET A 102 -0.32 5.70 -6.35
CA MET A 102 -0.60 5.84 -4.91
C MET A 102 0.51 6.66 -4.24
N ASN A 103 1.79 6.43 -4.56
CA ASN A 103 2.88 7.22 -4.01
C ASN A 103 2.78 8.71 -4.40
N VAL A 104 2.36 9.03 -5.63
CA VAL A 104 2.13 10.43 -6.06
C VAL A 104 1.06 11.10 -5.19
N PHE A 105 -0.07 10.44 -4.92
CA PHE A 105 -1.12 11.02 -4.08
C PHE A 105 -0.71 11.17 -2.62
N TYR A 106 0.14 10.26 -2.12
CA TYR A 106 0.44 10.18 -0.69
C TYR A 106 1.68 10.95 -0.25
N ILE A 107 2.61 11.30 -1.15
CA ILE A 107 3.79 12.09 -0.77
C ILE A 107 3.46 13.40 -0.03
N PRO A 108 2.41 14.16 -0.40
CA PRO A 108 2.01 15.34 0.37
C PRO A 108 1.71 15.04 1.84
N ILE A 109 1.11 13.88 2.11
CA ILE A 109 0.78 13.43 3.47
C ILE A 109 2.04 12.92 4.16
N LEU A 110 2.83 12.09 3.46
CA LEU A 110 4.06 11.47 3.95
C LEU A 110 5.10 12.50 4.39
N ILE A 111 5.23 13.62 3.67
CA ILE A 111 6.25 14.62 3.92
C ILE A 111 5.66 15.83 4.63
N GLN A 112 4.75 16.59 4.00
CA GLN A 112 4.25 17.84 4.56
C GLN A 112 3.33 17.59 5.76
N GLY A 113 2.40 16.65 5.66
CA GLY A 113 1.53 16.26 6.78
C GLY A 113 2.35 15.76 7.97
N TYR A 114 3.33 14.90 7.71
CA TYR A 114 4.23 14.39 8.73
C TYR A 114 5.10 15.48 9.38
N HIS A 115 5.61 16.43 8.59
CA HIS A 115 6.36 17.59 9.09
C HIS A 115 5.50 18.51 9.96
N ALA A 116 4.23 18.68 9.62
CA ALA A 116 3.30 19.48 10.40
C ALA A 116 2.93 18.79 11.73
N LEU A 117 2.81 17.46 11.73
CA LEU A 117 2.46 16.67 12.92
C LEU A 117 3.63 16.53 13.90
N ILE A 118 4.85 16.36 13.40
CA ILE A 118 6.04 16.10 14.22
C ILE A 118 7.10 17.16 13.95
N SER A 119 7.19 18.17 14.82
CA SER A 119 8.13 19.28 14.63
C SER A 119 9.60 18.86 14.82
N SER A 120 9.88 17.89 15.71
CA SER A 120 11.24 17.41 15.99
C SER A 120 11.78 16.59 14.82
N THR A 121 12.90 17.03 14.24
CA THR A 121 13.60 16.29 13.16
C THR A 121 14.04 14.91 13.61
N PHE A 122 14.54 14.78 14.85
CA PHE A 122 14.98 13.48 15.37
C PHE A 122 13.82 12.48 15.44
N LEU A 123 12.68 12.90 16.02
CA LEU A 123 11.50 12.04 16.09
C LEU A 123 10.97 11.71 14.69
N ARG A 124 11.01 12.66 13.75
CA ARG A 124 10.62 12.39 12.36
C ARG A 124 11.43 11.27 11.75
N VAL A 125 12.76 11.30 11.89
CA VAL A 125 13.64 10.23 11.37
C VAL A 125 13.35 8.91 12.05
N LEU A 126 13.23 8.90 13.38
CA LEU A 126 13.00 7.68 14.16
C LEU A 126 11.65 7.02 13.83
N LEU A 127 10.59 7.81 13.65
CA LEU A 127 9.23 7.34 13.39
C LEU A 127 8.93 7.21 11.89
N PHE A 128 9.85 7.59 10.99
CA PHE A 128 9.61 7.52 9.55
C PHE A 128 9.29 6.10 9.06
N PRO A 129 9.96 5.03 9.53
CA PRO A 129 9.59 3.67 9.13
C PRO A 129 8.15 3.30 9.51
N LEU A 130 7.70 3.72 10.70
CA LEU A 130 6.32 3.51 11.13
C LEU A 130 5.33 4.30 10.27
N ASN A 131 5.67 5.54 9.91
CA ASN A 131 4.86 6.37 9.01
C ASN A 131 4.69 5.71 7.64
N ILE A 132 5.77 5.18 7.05
CA ILE A 132 5.72 4.43 5.79
C ILE A 132 4.83 3.20 5.92
N TRP A 133 5.02 2.40 6.98
CA TRP A 133 4.23 1.19 7.19
C TRP A 133 2.72 1.48 7.31
N VAL A 134 2.33 2.51 8.06
CA VAL A 134 0.92 2.93 8.17
C VAL A 134 0.38 3.34 6.80
N LEU A 135 1.17 4.05 6.00
CA LEU A 135 0.75 4.47 4.66
C LEU A 135 0.54 3.28 3.73
N GLU A 136 1.44 2.30 3.73
CA GLU A 136 1.28 1.07 2.93
C GLU A 136 -0.01 0.32 3.29
N ILE A 137 -0.37 0.27 4.57
CA ILE A 137 -1.63 -0.32 5.02
C ILE A 137 -2.83 0.43 4.43
N ILE A 138 -2.86 1.75 4.57
CA ILE A 138 -3.97 2.58 4.08
C ILE A 138 -4.09 2.45 2.56
N GLN A 139 -2.97 2.51 1.84
CA GLN A 139 -2.94 2.37 0.39
C GLN A 139 -3.40 0.97 -0.04
N GLY A 140 -2.96 -0.08 0.65
CA GLY A 140 -3.37 -1.46 0.38
C GLY A 140 -4.88 -1.67 0.53
N TYR A 141 -5.47 -1.19 1.63
CA TYR A 141 -6.93 -1.25 1.82
C TYR A 141 -7.70 -0.38 0.82
N THR A 142 -7.14 0.76 0.42
CA THR A 142 -7.74 1.63 -0.60
C THR A 142 -7.85 0.90 -1.94
N LEU A 143 -6.79 0.20 -2.36
CA LEU A 143 -6.81 -0.62 -3.57
C LEU A 143 -7.82 -1.77 -3.44
N ILE A 144 -7.79 -2.52 -2.34
CA ILE A 144 -8.74 -3.62 -2.13
C ILE A 144 -10.19 -3.12 -2.22
N TYR A 145 -10.49 -1.96 -1.64
CA TYR A 145 -11.83 -1.36 -1.70
C TYR A 145 -12.23 -0.94 -3.12
N LEU A 146 -11.31 -0.35 -3.90
CA LEU A 146 -11.61 0.20 -5.23
C LEU A 146 -11.63 -0.86 -6.35
N ILE A 147 -10.66 -1.78 -6.35
CA ILE A 147 -10.40 -2.75 -7.45
C ILE A 147 -10.55 -4.21 -7.02
N GLY A 148 -10.81 -4.49 -5.74
CA GLY A 148 -11.04 -5.85 -5.23
C GLY A 148 -9.78 -6.65 -4.87
N TYR A 149 -8.58 -6.10 -5.11
CA TYR A 149 -7.31 -6.72 -4.76
C TYR A 149 -6.20 -5.68 -4.50
N ASN A 150 -5.09 -6.11 -3.88
CA ASN A 150 -3.92 -5.25 -3.68
C ASN A 150 -2.88 -5.53 -4.77
N ALA A 151 -2.85 -4.67 -5.79
CA ALA A 151 -1.89 -4.78 -6.88
C ALA A 151 -0.47 -4.38 -6.50
N ALA A 152 -0.31 -3.51 -5.51
CA ALA A 152 0.97 -2.89 -5.15
C ALA A 152 1.79 -3.78 -4.21
N TRP A 153 1.15 -4.32 -3.18
CA TRP A 153 1.84 -5.12 -2.16
C TRP A 153 1.28 -6.55 -2.14
N SER A 154 1.72 -7.35 -3.11
CA SER A 154 1.44 -8.77 -3.19
C SER A 154 2.45 -9.55 -2.32
N TYR A 155 2.28 -9.54 -1.00
CA TYR A 155 3.03 -10.46 -0.14
C TYR A 155 2.42 -11.85 -0.26
N ARG A 156 3.12 -12.77 -0.92
CA ARG A 156 2.74 -14.19 -0.94
C ARG A 156 3.15 -14.86 0.38
N GLY A 157 2.61 -14.37 1.49
CA GLY A 157 2.73 -15.08 2.75
C GLY A 157 2.08 -16.45 2.60
N LYS A 158 2.88 -17.53 2.65
CA LYS A 158 2.35 -18.85 2.93
C LYS A 158 1.98 -18.88 4.41
N PHE A 159 0.74 -18.55 4.72
CA PHE A 159 0.15 -18.97 6.00
C PHE A 159 -0.24 -20.44 5.84
N THR A 160 0.73 -21.34 5.97
CA THR A 160 0.48 -22.76 6.24
C THR A 160 0.19 -22.97 7.71
#